data_AF-A0A914QV70-F1
#
_entry.id   AF-A0A914QV70-F1
#
_cell.length_a   1.000
_cell.length_b   1.000
_cell.length_c   1.000
_cell.angle_alpha   90.00
_cell.angle_beta   90.00
_cell.angle_gamma   90.00
#
_symmetry.space_group_name_H-M   'P 1'
#
loop_
_entity.id
_entity.type
_entity.pdbx_description
1 polymer ?
#
loop_
_entity_poly.entity_id
_entity_poly.type
_entity_poly.pdbx_seq_one_letter_code
_entity_poly.pdbx_strand_id
1 'polypeptide(L)'
;MDFYGLGKSNKYFVNALQVLWPDVEKALKKYSNYKVTFTGHSLGGAMASLAALKTVHKKLRDKNDVILYTFGQPRVGNVVLARNHDKLVPKSFRIVHSIDIVPHLPGCEKKEIMGASSHPCNPEHLENPYHHGIEIYYPHEMHESNSTYFECLGEPKGEDYKCSDALTFKPEHHYQYIYAHTHYFEHKVSALGKLGCVGTKEEEDDLPADYGKEKKEPFRNLVKAVQFAATLFG
;
A
#
# COMPACT_ATOMS: atom_id res chain seq x y z
N MET A 1 4.51 0.16 -17.87
CA MET A 1 5.03 1.45 -18.38
C MET A 1 6.30 1.79 -17.62
N ASP A 2 7.34 2.27 -18.29
CA ASP A 2 8.55 2.74 -17.60
C ASP A 2 8.23 3.86 -16.62
N PHE A 3 8.86 3.82 -15.44
CA PHE A 3 8.71 4.81 -14.38
C PHE A 3 10.03 5.52 -14.14
N TYR A 4 10.35 6.49 -15.01
CA TYR A 4 11.54 7.33 -14.91
C TYR A 4 12.86 6.54 -14.95
N GLY A 5 12.92 5.46 -15.72
CA GLY A 5 14.09 4.57 -15.79
C GLY A 5 14.35 3.76 -14.51
N LEU A 6 13.45 3.81 -13.51
CA LEU A 6 13.58 3.06 -12.26
C LEU A 6 13.03 1.63 -12.38
N GLY A 7 12.38 1.28 -13.48
CA GLY A 7 11.68 0.02 -13.67
C GLY A 7 10.28 0.23 -14.24
N LYS A 8 9.51 -0.84 -14.39
CA LYS A 8 8.16 -0.78 -14.97
C LYS A 8 7.09 -0.88 -13.91
N SER A 9 6.05 -0.05 -14.02
CA SER A 9 4.84 -0.07 -13.19
C SER A 9 3.61 -0.33 -14.05
N ASN A 10 2.53 -0.79 -13.42
CA ASN A 10 1.21 -0.85 -14.07
C ASN A 10 0.79 0.56 -14.53
N LYS A 11 0.34 0.68 -15.78
CA LYS A 11 -0.08 1.97 -16.38
C LYS A 11 -1.24 2.60 -15.62
N TYR A 12 -2.16 1.79 -15.08
CA TYR A 12 -3.29 2.27 -14.29
C TYR A 12 -2.84 3.04 -13.05
N PHE A 13 -1.90 2.48 -12.27
CA PHE A 13 -1.36 3.14 -11.07
C PHE A 13 -0.60 4.43 -11.41
N VAL A 14 0.20 4.41 -12.47
CA VAL A 14 0.96 5.61 -12.87
C VAL A 14 0.02 6.72 -13.35
N ASN A 15 -0.99 6.38 -14.14
CA ASN A 15 -1.97 7.35 -14.62
C ASN A 15 -2.76 7.97 -13.45
N ALA A 16 -3.20 7.14 -12.50
CA ALA A 16 -3.91 7.63 -11.32
C ALA A 16 -3.03 8.58 -10.47
N LEU A 17 -1.76 8.23 -10.27
CA LEU A 17 -0.79 9.13 -9.63
C LEU A 17 -0.63 10.44 -10.42
N GLN A 18 -0.53 10.39 -11.75
CA GLN A 18 -0.31 11.59 -12.57
C GLN A 18 -1.43 12.61 -12.43
N VAL A 19 -2.68 12.17 -12.23
CA VAL A 19 -3.83 13.06 -11.97
C VAL A 19 -3.62 13.83 -10.66
N LEU A 20 -3.17 13.16 -9.60
CA LEU A 20 -2.99 13.77 -8.26
C LEU A 20 -1.66 14.52 -8.11
N TRP A 21 -0.67 14.18 -8.93
CA TRP A 21 0.71 14.63 -8.75
C TRP A 21 0.92 16.15 -8.73
N PRO A 22 0.24 16.98 -9.54
CA PRO A 22 0.43 18.43 -9.51
C PRO A 22 0.18 19.03 -8.11
N ASP A 23 -0.89 18.59 -7.43
CA ASP A 23 -1.23 19.09 -6.10
C ASP A 23 -0.30 18.54 -5.02
N VAL A 24 0.09 17.27 -5.14
CA VAL A 24 1.11 16.65 -4.27
C VAL A 24 2.44 17.40 -4.40
N GLU A 25 2.93 17.65 -5.61
CA GLU A 25 4.18 18.37 -5.86
C GLU A 25 4.10 19.81 -5.33
N LYS A 26 2.97 20.49 -5.49
CA LYS A 26 2.75 21.84 -4.93
C LYS A 26 2.82 21.83 -3.40
N ALA A 27 2.19 20.86 -2.74
CA ALA A 27 2.25 20.72 -1.28
C ALA A 27 3.67 20.41 -0.79
N LEU A 28 4.38 19.49 -1.45
CA LEU A 28 5.77 19.14 -1.15
C LEU A 28 6.70 20.36 -1.27
N LYS A 29 6.52 21.21 -2.28
CA LYS A 29 7.29 22.45 -2.44
C LYS A 29 6.95 23.48 -1.36
N LYS A 30 5.67 23.64 -1.03
CA LYS A 30 5.21 24.60 -0.01
C LYS A 30 5.78 24.28 1.37
N TYR A 31 5.81 23.01 1.76
CA TYR A 31 6.25 22.58 3.09
C TYR A 31 7.65 21.95 3.07
N SER A 32 8.59 22.55 2.33
CA SER A 32 9.88 21.94 1.95
C SER A 32 10.72 21.37 3.10
N ASN A 33 10.57 21.91 4.31
CA ASN A 33 11.39 21.58 5.47
C ASN A 33 10.76 20.50 6.37
N TYR A 34 9.62 19.93 5.97
CA TYR A 34 8.93 18.90 6.72
C TYR A 34 9.30 17.51 6.20
N LYS A 35 9.41 16.56 7.15
CA LYS A 35 9.32 15.13 6.84
C LYS A 35 7.94 14.82 6.27
N VAL A 36 7.87 13.82 5.40
CA VAL A 36 6.64 13.48 4.68
C VAL A 36 6.35 12.00 4.85
N THR A 37 5.16 11.72 5.34
CA THR A 37 4.60 10.37 5.37
C THR A 37 3.61 10.23 4.21
N PHE A 38 3.84 9.24 3.36
CA PHE A 38 2.89 8.81 2.34
C PHE A 38 2.08 7.65 2.89
N THR A 39 0.77 7.69 2.65
CA THR A 39 -0.12 6.60 3.01
C THR A 39 -1.24 6.41 2.00
N GLY A 40 -1.77 5.20 1.96
CA GLY A 40 -2.91 4.85 1.13
C GLY A 40 -3.31 3.40 1.29
N HIS A 41 -4.59 3.15 1.03
CA HIS A 41 -5.20 1.82 1.04
C HIS A 41 -5.50 1.36 -0.39
N SER A 42 -5.32 0.06 -0.69
CA SER A 42 -5.67 -0.53 -1.99
C SER A 42 -4.95 0.18 -3.16
N LEU A 43 -5.69 0.64 -4.17
CA LEU A 43 -5.18 1.53 -5.23
C LEU A 43 -4.45 2.77 -4.67
N GLY A 44 -4.96 3.34 -3.58
CA GLY A 44 -4.31 4.44 -2.85
C GLY A 44 -2.91 4.07 -2.37
N GLY A 45 -2.71 2.83 -1.92
CA GLY A 45 -1.40 2.32 -1.53
C GLY A 45 -0.42 2.28 -2.71
N ALA A 46 -0.88 1.80 -3.87
CA ALA A 46 -0.05 1.78 -5.08
C ALA A 46 0.34 3.20 -5.52
N MET A 47 -0.59 4.16 -5.45
CA MET A 47 -0.32 5.56 -5.74
C MET A 47 0.64 6.18 -4.73
N ALA A 48 0.48 5.88 -3.43
CA ALA A 48 1.34 6.37 -2.36
C ALA A 48 2.78 5.86 -2.52
N SER A 49 2.96 4.59 -2.87
CA SER A 49 4.27 4.01 -3.20
C SER A 49 4.96 4.76 -4.33
N LEU A 50 4.29 4.91 -5.47
CA LEU A 50 4.84 5.62 -6.61
C LEU A 50 5.09 7.11 -6.29
N ALA A 51 4.24 7.74 -5.47
CA ALA A 51 4.40 9.12 -5.04
C ALA A 51 5.63 9.32 -4.14
N ALA A 52 5.85 8.42 -3.18
CA ALA A 52 7.02 8.43 -2.31
C ALA A 52 8.30 8.26 -3.14
N LEU A 53 8.31 7.28 -4.05
CA LEU A 53 9.43 7.04 -4.97
C LEU A 53 9.73 8.25 -5.84
N LYS A 54 8.70 8.83 -6.46
CA LYS A 54 8.82 10.01 -7.32
C LYS A 54 9.31 11.24 -6.54
N THR A 55 8.91 11.38 -5.28
CA THR A 55 9.32 12.48 -4.40
C THR A 55 10.82 12.46 -4.16
N VAL A 56 11.38 11.29 -3.82
CA VAL A 56 12.82 11.14 -3.63
C VAL A 56 13.57 11.25 -4.97
N HIS A 57 13.07 10.60 -6.02
CA HIS A 57 13.70 10.64 -7.34
C HIS A 57 13.80 12.06 -7.90
N LYS A 58 12.75 12.88 -7.75
CA LYS A 58 12.75 14.31 -8.13
C LYS A 58 13.50 15.21 -7.17
N LYS A 59 14.15 14.66 -6.12
CA LYS A 59 14.86 15.41 -5.08
C LYS A 59 13.97 16.45 -4.38
N LEU A 60 12.67 16.18 -4.26
CA LEU A 60 11.76 17.03 -3.51
C LEU A 60 11.95 16.84 -2.01
N ARG A 61 12.41 15.66 -1.58
CA ARG A 61 12.84 15.34 -0.22
C ARG A 61 14.04 14.41 -0.24
N ASP A 62 14.83 14.43 0.83
CA ASP A 62 15.81 13.38 1.09
C ASP A 62 15.11 12.06 1.41
N LYS A 63 15.74 10.94 1.06
CA LYS A 63 15.22 9.59 1.35
C LYS A 63 14.96 9.34 2.83
N ASN A 64 15.68 10.01 3.75
CA ASN A 64 15.55 9.80 5.19
C ASN A 64 14.35 10.54 5.79
N ASP A 65 13.83 11.53 5.06
CA ASP A 65 12.68 12.36 5.42
C ASP A 65 11.37 11.88 4.80
N VAL A 66 11.41 10.77 4.05
CA VAL A 66 10.24 10.12 3.45
C VAL A 66 9.96 8.81 4.17
N ILE A 67 8.71 8.63 4.60
CA ILE A 67 8.19 7.39 5.17
C ILE A 67 6.97 6.97 4.37
N LEU A 68 6.80 5.68 4.14
CA LEU A 68 5.66 5.11 3.43
C LEU A 68 5.01 4.01 4.28
N TYR A 69 3.72 4.16 4.55
CA TYR A 69 2.86 3.13 5.14
C TYR A 69 1.70 2.86 4.20
N THR A 70 1.48 1.63 3.78
CA THR A 70 0.36 1.30 2.89
C THR A 70 -0.44 0.12 3.41
N PHE A 71 -1.73 0.09 3.13
CA PHE A 71 -2.66 -0.94 3.60
C PHE A 71 -3.22 -1.70 2.41
N GLY A 72 -3.04 -3.02 2.35
CA GLY A 72 -3.55 -3.83 1.25
C GLY A 72 -3.00 -3.40 -0.12
N GLN A 73 -1.73 -2.98 -0.16
CA GLN A 73 -1.09 -2.47 -1.37
C GLN A 73 -0.85 -3.62 -2.37
N PRO A 74 -1.33 -3.54 -3.62
CA PRO A 74 -0.99 -4.52 -4.65
C PRO A 74 0.49 -4.46 -5.06
N ARG A 75 0.96 -5.44 -5.83
CA ARG A 75 2.27 -5.36 -6.50
C ARG A 75 2.27 -4.19 -7.50
N VAL A 76 3.09 -3.18 -7.21
CA VAL A 76 3.05 -1.90 -7.93
C VAL A 76 3.79 -1.96 -9.27
N GLY A 77 4.90 -2.67 -9.31
CA GLY A 77 5.72 -2.78 -10.51
C GLY A 77 6.58 -4.02 -10.52
N ASN A 78 7.53 -4.04 -11.43
CA ASN A 78 8.41 -5.18 -11.63
C ASN A 78 9.54 -5.25 -10.59
N VAL A 79 10.29 -6.35 -10.58
CA VAL A 79 11.45 -6.55 -9.68
C VAL A 79 12.44 -5.38 -9.74
N VAL A 80 12.70 -4.83 -10.93
CA VAL A 80 13.60 -3.68 -11.10
C VAL A 80 13.08 -2.45 -10.35
N LEU A 81 11.78 -2.14 -10.51
CA LEU A 81 11.14 -1.05 -9.80
C LEU A 81 11.17 -1.28 -8.29
N ALA A 82 10.89 -2.50 -7.84
CA ALA A 82 10.87 -2.83 -6.43
C ALA A 82 12.24 -2.64 -5.77
N ARG A 83 13.31 -3.10 -6.42
CA ARG A 83 14.69 -2.92 -5.94
C ARG A 83 15.11 -1.45 -5.91
N ASN A 84 14.72 -0.66 -6.90
CA ASN A 84 15.02 0.78 -6.91
C ASN A 84 14.18 1.54 -5.88
N HIS A 85 12.93 1.10 -5.64
CA HIS A 85 12.10 1.63 -4.58
C HIS A 85 12.75 1.42 -3.22
N ASP A 86 13.21 0.21 -2.88
CA ASP A 86 13.90 -0.07 -1.61
C ASP A 86 15.13 0.81 -1.37
N LYS A 87 15.87 1.13 -2.43
CA LYS A 87 17.06 1.99 -2.34
C LYS A 87 16.71 3.45 -2.06
N LEU A 88 15.63 3.94 -2.67
CA LEU A 88 15.23 5.35 -2.62
C LEU A 88 14.26 5.65 -1.48
N VAL A 89 13.47 4.68 -1.03
CA VAL A 89 12.47 4.83 0.03
C VAL A 89 12.66 3.71 1.06
N PRO A 90 13.74 3.77 1.87
CA PRO A 90 14.11 2.68 2.76
C PRO A 90 13.12 2.49 3.93
N LYS A 91 12.38 3.54 4.32
CA LYS A 91 11.33 3.48 5.35
C LYS A 91 9.97 3.20 4.71
N SER A 92 9.81 2.01 4.15
CA SER A 92 8.62 1.59 3.42
C SER A 92 8.04 0.32 4.04
N PHE A 93 6.79 0.42 4.50
CA PHE A 93 6.08 -0.64 5.20
C PHE A 93 4.72 -0.91 4.54
N ARG A 94 4.44 -2.19 4.26
CA ARG A 94 3.18 -2.66 3.71
C ARG A 94 2.43 -3.46 4.77
N ILE A 95 1.30 -2.95 5.23
CA ILE A 95 0.45 -3.62 6.20
C ILE A 95 -0.52 -4.51 5.43
N VAL A 96 -0.53 -5.80 5.76
CA VAL A 96 -1.38 -6.81 5.13
C VAL A 96 -2.18 -7.53 6.21
N HIS A 97 -3.50 -7.61 5.99
CA HIS A 97 -4.43 -8.26 6.91
C HIS A 97 -4.86 -9.63 6.40
N SER A 98 -4.64 -10.66 7.22
CA SER A 98 -5.17 -12.01 7.09
C SER A 98 -5.03 -12.59 5.67
N ILE A 99 -6.14 -12.81 4.98
CA ILE A 99 -6.23 -13.35 3.62
C ILE A 99 -6.63 -12.28 2.61
N ASP A 100 -6.18 -11.03 2.80
CA ASP A 100 -6.34 -9.97 1.81
C ASP A 100 -5.67 -10.40 0.49
N ILE A 101 -6.49 -10.57 -0.55
CA ILE A 101 -6.02 -11.01 -1.87
C ILE A 101 -5.31 -9.89 -2.65
N VAL A 102 -5.56 -8.62 -2.33
CA VAL A 102 -5.12 -7.49 -3.17
C VAL A 102 -3.60 -7.34 -3.21
N PRO A 103 -2.84 -7.49 -2.11
CA PRO A 103 -1.39 -7.57 -2.16
C PRO A 103 -0.86 -8.61 -3.14
N HIS A 104 -1.57 -9.72 -3.32
CA HIS A 104 -1.13 -10.80 -4.21
C HIS A 104 -1.49 -10.54 -5.69
N LEU A 105 -2.04 -9.37 -6.01
CA LEU A 105 -2.39 -8.96 -7.35
C LEU A 105 -1.51 -7.79 -7.85
N PRO A 106 -1.12 -7.78 -9.13
CA PRO A 106 -1.07 -8.94 -10.02
C PRO A 106 -0.15 -10.04 -9.45
N GLY A 107 -0.37 -11.28 -9.87
CA GLY A 107 0.46 -12.42 -9.45
C GLY A 107 1.92 -12.22 -9.85
N CYS A 108 2.84 -12.57 -8.96
CA CYS A 108 4.25 -12.69 -9.31
C CYS A 108 4.49 -14.01 -10.08
N GLU A 109 5.60 -14.09 -10.78
CA GLU A 109 6.07 -15.38 -11.30
C GLU A 109 6.57 -16.24 -10.14
N LYS A 110 6.19 -17.52 -10.11
CA LYS A 110 6.51 -18.44 -9.02
C LYS A 110 7.69 -19.34 -9.39
N LYS A 111 8.53 -19.66 -8.41
CA LYS A 111 9.59 -20.68 -8.54
C LYS A 111 8.99 -22.04 -8.23
N GLU A 112 8.80 -22.87 -9.26
CA GLU A 112 8.24 -24.21 -9.06
C GLU A 112 9.09 -25.05 -8.10
N ILE A 113 8.40 -25.67 -7.14
CA ILE A 113 8.92 -26.64 -6.19
C ILE A 113 8.07 -27.90 -6.34
N MET A 114 8.70 -28.97 -6.80
CA MET A 114 8.02 -30.24 -7.07
C MET A 114 7.31 -30.75 -5.81
N GLY A 115 6.00 -31.02 -5.93
CA GLY A 115 5.17 -31.53 -4.83
C GLY A 115 4.64 -30.50 -3.84
N ALA A 116 4.94 -29.21 -4.00
CA ALA A 116 4.39 -28.15 -3.16
C ALA A 116 3.07 -27.59 -3.74
N SER A 117 2.11 -27.28 -2.86
CA SER A 117 0.81 -26.69 -3.21
C SER A 117 0.87 -25.16 -3.41
N SER A 118 1.96 -24.54 -2.99
CA SER A 118 2.26 -23.12 -3.12
C SER A 118 3.76 -22.97 -3.36
N HIS A 119 4.14 -21.83 -3.93
CA HIS A 119 5.50 -21.58 -4.41
C HIS A 119 5.90 -20.14 -4.09
N PRO A 120 7.18 -19.87 -3.80
CA PRO A 120 7.66 -18.51 -3.58
C PRO A 120 7.75 -17.73 -4.90
N CYS A 121 7.62 -16.41 -4.85
CA CYS A 121 7.90 -15.55 -6.01
C CYS A 121 9.35 -15.73 -6.50
N ASN A 122 9.59 -15.58 -7.81
CA ASN A 122 10.91 -15.68 -8.41
C ASN A 122 11.51 -14.27 -8.66
N PRO A 123 12.52 -13.83 -7.88
CA PRO A 123 13.15 -12.52 -8.03
C PRO A 123 14.12 -12.42 -9.23
N GLU A 124 14.37 -13.51 -9.95
CA GLU A 124 15.28 -13.53 -11.10
C GLU A 124 14.60 -13.05 -12.38
N HIS A 125 13.27 -13.15 -12.46
CA HIS A 125 12.51 -12.76 -13.63
C HIS A 125 12.08 -11.30 -13.55
N LEU A 126 13.02 -10.43 -13.95
CA LEU A 126 13.03 -8.99 -13.65
C LEU A 126 11.80 -8.19 -14.12
N GLU A 127 11.06 -8.73 -15.08
CA GLU A 127 9.90 -8.07 -15.71
C GLU A 127 8.57 -8.34 -14.98
N ASN A 128 8.53 -9.33 -14.09
CA ASN A 128 7.30 -9.72 -13.42
C ASN A 128 6.97 -8.86 -12.21
N PRO A 129 5.68 -8.76 -11.84
CA PRO A 129 5.25 -8.05 -10.65
C PRO A 129 5.96 -8.52 -9.40
N TYR A 130 6.38 -7.57 -8.58
CA TYR A 130 7.15 -7.84 -7.38
C TYR A 130 6.94 -6.74 -6.33
N HIS A 131 6.95 -7.12 -5.07
CA HIS A 131 6.80 -6.20 -3.95
C HIS A 131 8.10 -5.48 -3.57
N HIS A 132 7.97 -4.25 -3.09
CA HIS A 132 9.02 -3.43 -2.47
C HIS A 132 8.68 -3.17 -1.01
N GLY A 133 9.66 -2.82 -0.18
CA GLY A 133 9.47 -2.49 1.23
C GLY A 133 9.33 -3.73 2.11
N ILE A 134 9.12 -3.50 3.39
CA ILE A 134 8.91 -4.55 4.40
C ILE A 134 7.43 -4.80 4.55
N GLU A 135 7.00 -6.06 4.54
CA GLU A 135 5.63 -6.41 4.91
C GLU A 135 5.51 -6.53 6.44
N ILE A 136 4.44 -5.95 6.97
CA ILE A 136 3.96 -6.14 8.34
C ILE A 136 2.67 -6.95 8.23
N TYR A 137 2.78 -8.25 8.48
CA TYR A 137 1.71 -9.20 8.23
C TYR A 137 0.94 -9.53 9.51
N TYR A 138 -0.36 -9.30 9.50
CA TYR A 138 -1.28 -9.69 10.57
C TYR A 138 -2.03 -10.95 10.12
N PRO A 139 -1.62 -12.16 10.54
CA PRO A 139 -2.19 -13.41 10.03
C PRO A 139 -3.64 -13.66 10.47
N HIS A 140 -4.06 -13.01 11.55
CA HIS A 140 -5.35 -13.19 12.21
C HIS A 140 -6.06 -11.84 12.30
N GLU A 141 -6.83 -11.63 13.37
CA GLU A 141 -7.52 -10.39 13.64
C GLU A 141 -6.54 -9.22 13.84
N MET A 142 -6.98 -8.03 13.45
CA MET A 142 -6.22 -6.80 13.55
C MET A 142 -6.99 -5.82 14.46
N HIS A 143 -6.94 -6.08 15.77
CA HIS A 143 -7.33 -5.17 16.85
C HIS A 143 -6.25 -4.14 17.19
N GLU A 144 -6.65 -2.99 17.73
CA GLU A 144 -5.72 -1.90 18.08
C GLU A 144 -4.73 -2.26 19.20
N SER A 145 -5.16 -3.05 20.19
CA SER A 145 -4.45 -3.19 21.47
C SER A 145 -3.76 -4.52 21.72
N ASN A 146 -4.03 -5.58 20.93
CA ASN A 146 -3.53 -6.92 21.25
C ASN A 146 -3.37 -7.86 20.04
N SER A 147 -2.98 -7.32 18.88
CA SER A 147 -2.79 -8.14 17.67
C SER A 147 -1.36 -8.60 17.50
N THR A 148 -1.19 -9.88 17.18
CA THR A 148 0.10 -10.43 16.76
C THR A 148 0.37 -10.11 15.30
N TYR A 149 1.59 -9.69 14.99
CA TYR A 149 2.05 -9.47 13.63
C TYR A 149 3.44 -10.05 13.41
N PHE A 150 3.79 -10.24 12.15
CA PHE A 150 5.12 -10.62 11.70
C PHE A 150 5.76 -9.47 10.91
N GLU A 151 7.02 -9.17 11.20
CA GLU A 151 7.88 -8.40 10.30
C GLU A 151 8.50 -9.37 9.30
N CYS A 152 8.08 -9.26 8.04
CA CYS A 152 8.40 -10.21 6.99
C CYS A 152 9.76 -9.88 6.37
N LEU A 153 10.81 -10.28 7.09
CA LEU A 153 12.21 -10.03 6.78
C LEU A 153 12.91 -11.25 6.15
N GLY A 154 12.17 -12.33 5.89
CA GLY A 154 12.65 -13.54 5.26
C GLY A 154 12.81 -13.43 3.75
N GLU A 155 12.87 -14.59 3.10
CA GLU A 155 13.18 -14.73 1.69
C GLU A 155 12.01 -15.29 0.88
N PRO A 156 11.89 -14.93 -0.41
CA PRO A 156 12.65 -13.87 -1.10
C PRO A 156 12.38 -12.48 -0.53
N LYS A 157 13.40 -11.62 -0.40
CA LYS A 157 13.19 -10.25 0.10
C LYS A 157 12.05 -9.55 -0.65
N GLY A 158 11.10 -8.98 0.10
CA GLY A 158 9.91 -8.31 -0.42
C GLY A 158 8.72 -9.25 -0.63
N GLU A 159 8.94 -10.56 -0.75
CA GLU A 159 7.93 -11.61 -0.98
C GLU A 159 8.18 -12.78 0.00
N ASP A 160 8.37 -12.48 1.30
CA ASP A 160 8.73 -13.49 2.31
C ASP A 160 7.73 -14.64 2.32
N TYR A 161 8.21 -15.83 1.96
CA TYR A 161 7.38 -17.01 1.82
C TYR A 161 6.91 -17.59 3.16
N LYS A 162 7.37 -17.06 4.29
CA LYS A 162 6.84 -17.40 5.63
C LYS A 162 5.68 -16.49 6.06
N CYS A 163 5.40 -15.44 5.29
CA CYS A 163 4.30 -14.51 5.52
C CYS A 163 3.16 -14.72 4.52
N SER A 164 2.51 -13.64 4.07
CA SER A 164 1.33 -13.71 3.23
C SER A 164 1.62 -14.33 1.85
N ASP A 165 2.85 -14.29 1.33
CA ASP A 165 3.15 -14.85 0.00
C ASP A 165 3.00 -16.38 -0.07
N ALA A 166 2.93 -17.05 1.09
CA ALA A 166 2.61 -18.48 1.18
C ALA A 166 1.15 -18.81 0.81
N LEU A 167 0.25 -17.83 0.95
CA LEU A 167 -1.19 -18.03 0.85
C LEU A 167 -1.61 -18.49 -0.54
N THR A 168 -2.62 -19.36 -0.57
CA THR A 168 -3.29 -19.81 -1.78
C THR A 168 -4.74 -19.33 -1.77
N PHE A 169 -5.18 -18.74 -2.88
CA PHE A 169 -6.52 -18.17 -2.99
C PHE A 169 -7.42 -19.06 -3.82
N LYS A 170 -8.56 -19.45 -3.24
CA LYS A 170 -9.64 -20.17 -3.94
C LYS A 170 -10.86 -19.26 -4.17
N PRO A 171 -11.54 -19.33 -5.33
CA PRO A 171 -12.66 -18.44 -5.66
C PRO A 171 -13.83 -18.46 -4.66
N GLU A 172 -14.06 -19.59 -3.99
CA GLU A 172 -15.15 -19.79 -3.03
C GLU A 172 -15.05 -18.89 -1.78
N HIS A 173 -13.87 -18.33 -1.46
CA HIS A 173 -13.66 -17.49 -0.27
C HIS A 173 -13.59 -15.98 -0.58
N HIS A 174 -14.16 -15.54 -1.71
CA HIS A 174 -14.06 -14.14 -2.14
C HIS A 174 -14.61 -13.11 -1.13
N TYR A 175 -15.66 -13.45 -0.36
CA TYR A 175 -16.19 -12.57 0.67
C TYR A 175 -15.17 -12.31 1.79
N GLN A 176 -14.45 -13.35 2.23
CA GLN A 176 -13.43 -13.20 3.27
C GLN A 176 -12.24 -12.36 2.79
N TYR A 177 -11.84 -12.49 1.51
CA TYR A 177 -10.78 -11.66 0.95
C TYR A 177 -11.16 -10.18 0.93
N ILE A 178 -12.41 -9.88 0.55
CA ILE A 178 -12.93 -8.50 0.56
C ILE A 178 -12.99 -7.96 1.99
N TYR A 179 -13.42 -8.77 2.96
CA TYR A 179 -13.44 -8.38 4.36
C TYR A 179 -12.04 -8.03 4.87
N ALA A 180 -11.09 -8.95 4.70
CA ALA A 180 -9.69 -8.75 5.07
C ALA A 180 -9.09 -7.52 4.38
N HIS A 181 -9.43 -7.29 3.11
CA HIS A 181 -8.99 -6.11 2.36
C HIS A 181 -9.60 -4.80 2.87
N THR A 182 -10.76 -4.80 3.51
CA THR A 182 -11.49 -3.56 3.84
C THR A 182 -11.42 -3.17 5.31
N HIS A 183 -10.96 -4.07 6.18
CA HIS A 183 -10.90 -3.86 7.63
C HIS A 183 -9.45 -3.83 8.12
N TYR A 184 -9.05 -2.77 8.80
CA TYR A 184 -7.72 -2.57 9.36
C TYR A 184 -7.85 -1.90 10.72
N PHE A 185 -7.18 -2.46 11.73
CA PHE A 185 -7.26 -1.97 13.11
C PHE A 185 -8.70 -1.69 13.52
N GLU A 186 -9.55 -2.71 13.37
CA GLU A 186 -10.95 -2.62 13.80
C GLU A 186 -11.85 -1.64 13.03
N HIS A 187 -11.32 -0.94 12.02
CA HIS A 187 -12.05 0.02 11.20
C HIS A 187 -12.25 -0.48 9.78
N LYS A 188 -13.44 -0.24 9.23
CA LYS A 188 -13.73 -0.37 7.81
C LYS A 188 -13.21 0.89 7.11
N VAL A 189 -12.07 0.76 6.43
CA VAL A 189 -11.29 1.89 5.89
C VAL A 189 -12.11 2.85 5.04
N SER A 190 -13.02 2.33 4.21
CA SER A 190 -13.87 3.15 3.35
C SER A 190 -14.94 3.94 4.12
N ALA A 191 -15.49 3.36 5.18
CA ALA A 191 -16.48 4.00 6.04
C ALA A 191 -15.81 5.07 6.91
N LEU A 192 -14.68 4.72 7.54
CA LEU A 192 -13.86 5.66 8.31
C LEU A 192 -13.46 6.90 7.47
N GLY A 193 -13.05 6.68 6.22
CA GLY A 193 -12.73 7.77 5.29
C GLY A 193 -13.93 8.67 4.97
N LYS A 194 -15.13 8.11 4.79
CA LYS A 194 -16.37 8.88 4.57
C LYS A 194 -16.76 9.70 5.80
N LEU A 195 -16.45 9.22 7.00
CA LEU A 195 -16.66 9.93 8.27
C LEU A 195 -15.56 10.96 8.58
N GLY A 196 -14.59 11.16 7.69
CA GLY A 196 -13.52 12.13 7.89
C GLY A 196 -12.46 11.68 8.90
N CYS A 197 -12.27 10.37 9.04
CA CYS A 197 -11.28 9.74 9.91
C CYS A 197 -11.51 9.94 11.42
N VAL A 198 -12.78 10.08 11.85
CA VAL A 198 -13.15 10.29 13.27
C VAL A 198 -14.32 9.41 13.73
N GLY A 199 -14.71 8.41 12.94
CA GLY A 199 -15.88 7.56 13.19
C GLY A 199 -15.64 6.40 14.15
N THR A 200 -16.69 6.02 14.88
CA THR A 200 -16.76 4.77 15.65
C THR A 200 -17.21 3.60 14.77
N LYS A 201 -16.98 2.36 15.21
CA LYS A 201 -17.42 1.15 14.49
C LYS A 201 -18.92 1.15 14.18
N GLU A 202 -19.73 1.57 15.14
CA GLU A 202 -21.19 1.61 15.02
C GLU A 202 -21.60 2.58 13.89
N GLU A 203 -20.98 3.76 13.84
CA GLU A 203 -21.22 4.74 12.77
C GLU A 203 -20.73 4.26 11.39
N GLU A 204 -19.69 3.42 11.36
CA GLU A 204 -19.17 2.84 10.13
C GLU A 204 -20.08 1.76 9.54
N ASP A 205 -20.69 0.94 10.40
CA ASP A 205 -21.62 -0.12 10.02
C ASP A 205 -22.99 0.43 9.60
N ASP A 206 -23.41 1.55 10.18
CA ASP A 206 -24.66 2.25 9.84
C ASP A 206 -24.62 3.00 8.50
N LEU A 207 -23.43 3.17 7.89
CA LEU A 207 -23.33 3.84 6.59
C LEU A 207 -23.94 3.00 5.46
N PRO A 208 -24.95 3.51 4.73
CA PRO A 208 -25.57 2.75 3.65
C PRO A 208 -24.57 2.44 2.53
N ALA A 209 -24.66 1.22 1.99
CA ALA A 209 -23.75 0.71 0.96
C ALA A 209 -23.61 1.62 -0.29
N ASP A 210 -24.63 2.44 -0.58
CA ASP A 210 -24.70 3.34 -1.74
C ASP A 210 -24.68 4.85 -1.39
N TYR A 211 -24.18 5.25 -0.22
CA TYR A 211 -23.97 6.68 0.05
C TYR A 211 -22.74 7.17 -0.72
N GLY A 212 -22.94 7.48 -2.00
CA GLY A 212 -21.91 7.79 -2.99
C GLY A 212 -22.47 8.42 -4.26
N LYS A 213 -23.41 9.37 -4.16
CA LYS A 213 -23.64 10.34 -5.25
C LYS A 213 -22.78 11.58 -5.00
N GLU A 214 -21.96 11.90 -6.00
CA GLU A 214 -21.00 12.99 -6.09
C GLU A 214 -21.30 14.19 -5.18
N LYS A 215 -20.41 14.44 -4.21
CA LYS A 215 -20.03 15.81 -3.88
C LYS A 215 -18.63 16.02 -4.43
N LYS A 216 -18.49 16.95 -5.38
CA LYS A 216 -17.21 17.57 -5.73
C LYS A 216 -16.69 18.30 -4.49
N GLU A 217 -16.07 17.55 -3.59
CA GLU A 217 -15.35 18.11 -2.46
C GLU A 217 -14.02 18.68 -2.98
N PRO A 218 -13.72 19.96 -2.71
CA PRO A 218 -12.51 20.59 -3.22
C PRO A 218 -11.27 19.88 -2.65
N PHE A 219 -10.22 19.78 -3.47
CA PHE A 219 -8.88 19.24 -3.18
C PHE A 219 -8.21 19.68 -1.84
N ARG A 220 -8.83 20.59 -1.08
CA ARG A 220 -8.40 21.05 0.25
C ARG A 220 -8.42 19.95 1.33
N ASN A 221 -9.30 18.96 1.25
CA ASN A 221 -9.38 17.91 2.28
C ASN A 221 -8.38 16.75 2.08
N LEU A 222 -7.91 16.51 0.84
CA LEU A 222 -6.80 15.57 0.60
C LEU A 222 -5.49 16.08 1.22
N VAL A 223 -5.30 17.40 1.26
CA VAL A 223 -4.19 18.05 1.98
C VAL A 223 -4.31 17.82 3.49
N LYS A 224 -5.52 17.75 4.06
CA LYS A 224 -5.70 17.43 5.49
C LYS A 224 -5.32 15.99 5.82
N ALA A 225 -5.55 15.02 4.94
CA ALA A 225 -5.10 13.64 5.15
C ALA A 225 -3.56 13.54 5.18
N VAL A 226 -2.87 14.32 4.32
CA VAL A 226 -1.41 14.45 4.37
C VAL A 226 -0.94 15.20 5.63
N GLN A 227 -1.74 16.12 6.14
CA GLN A 227 -1.41 16.95 7.30
C GLN A 227 -1.72 16.26 8.64
N PHE A 228 -2.67 15.32 8.69
CA PHE A 228 -2.99 14.55 9.90
C PHE A 228 -1.87 13.55 10.25
N ALA A 229 -1.15 13.04 9.25
CA ALA A 229 0.04 12.22 9.47
C ALA A 229 1.24 12.99 10.09
N ALA A 230 1.18 14.32 10.16
CA ALA A 230 2.21 15.16 10.76
C ALA A 230 1.92 15.54 12.24
N THR A 231 0.72 15.25 12.76
CA THR A 231 0.29 15.74 14.09
C THR A 231 0.15 14.64 15.16
N LEU A 232 0.43 13.37 14.84
CA LEU A 232 0.32 12.25 15.79
C LEU A 232 1.65 11.82 16.45
N PHE A 233 2.76 12.53 16.19
CA PHE A 233 4.02 12.33 16.93
C PHE A 233 4.77 13.65 17.14
N GLY A 234 4.09 14.59 17.81
CA GLY A 234 4.69 15.77 18.43
C GLY A 234 4.53 15.70 19.94
#